data_AF-V6JL35-F1
#
_entry.id   AF-V6JL35-F1
#
_cell.length_a   1.000
_cell.length_b   1.000
_cell.length_c   1.000
_cell.angle_alpha   90.00
_cell.angle_beta   90.00
_cell.angle_gamma   90.00
#
_symmetry.space_group_name_H-M   'P 1'
#
loop_
_entity.id
_entity.type
_entity.pdbx_description
1 polymer ?
#
loop_
_entity_poly.entity_id
_entity_poly.type
_entity_poly.pdbx_seq_one_letter_code
_entity_poly.pdbx_strand_id
1 'polypeptide(L)' 'MYVLVDGVLLRMAPEPPGLPPGTAVTVRHDPGRQRLVAHADGTGAVAG' A
#
# COMPACT_ATOMS: atom_id res chain seq x y z
N MET A 1 -7.87 -0.73 -2.52
CA MET A 1 -6.73 -1.50 -3.06
C MET A 1 -6.60 -2.77 -2.23
N TYR A 2 -6.18 -3.88 -2.84
CA TYR A 2 -5.74 -5.06 -2.10
C TYR A 2 -4.23 -5.06 -2.06
N VAL A 3 -3.66 -5.39 -0.91
CA VAL A 3 -2.22 -5.51 -0.71
C VAL A 3 -1.93 -6.93 -0.24
N LEU A 4 -0.96 -7.57 -0.88
CA LEU A 4 -0.50 -8.89 -0.48
C LEU A 4 0.58 -8.72 0.60
N VAL A 5 0.31 -9.25 1.80
CA VAL A 5 1.25 -9.24 2.93
C VAL A 5 1.44 -10.68 3.37
N ASP A 6 2.66 -11.22 3.26
CA ASP A 6 2.99 -12.60 3.61
C ASP A 6 2.01 -13.65 3.06
N GLY A 7 1.53 -13.45 1.82
CA GLY A 7 0.57 -14.34 1.16
C GLY A 7 -0.91 -14.08 1.47
N VAL A 8 -1.23 -13.12 2.35
CA VAL A 8 -2.60 -12.73 2.70
C VAL A 8 -3.00 -11.45 1.97
N LEU A 9 -4.16 -11.47 1.30
CA LEU A 9 -4.73 -10.28 0.66
C LEU A 9 -5.52 -9.45 1.68
N LEU A 10 -5.02 -8.25 1.97
CA LEU A 10 -5.62 -7.30 2.89
C LEU A 10 -6.18 -6.10 2.15
N ARG A 11 -7.41 -5.69 2.48
CA ARG A 11 -8.03 -4.49 1.91
C ARG A 11 -7.54 -3.27 2.68
N MET A 12 -6.73 -2.43 2.02
CA MET A 12 -6.15 -1.22 2.61
C MET A 12 -6.38 0.01 1.73
N ALA A 13 -6.24 1.18 2.36
CA ALA A 13 -6.23 2.45 1.64
C ALA A 13 -4.81 2.70 1.11
N PRO A 14 -4.65 2.91 -0.21
CA PRO A 14 -3.37 3.31 -0.78
C PRO A 14 -3.03 4.75 -0.42
N GLU A 15 -1.76 5.01 -0.18
CA GLU A 15 -1.20 6.34 0.01
C GLU A 15 0.13 6.45 -0.76
N PRO A 16 0.17 7.15 -1.90
CA PRO A 16 -0.88 8.01 -2.48
C PRO A 16 -2.05 7.21 -3.11
N PRO A 17 -3.24 7.84 -3.24
CA PRO A 17 -4.34 7.24 -3.98
C PRO A 17 -3.95 7.04 -5.46
N GLY A 18 -4.34 5.90 -6.04
CA GLY A 18 -4.02 5.56 -7.43
C GLY A 18 -2.72 4.77 -7.63
N LEU A 19 -2.18 4.20 -6.56
CA LEU A 19 -1.02 3.30 -6.58
C LEU A 19 -1.25 2.13 -7.57
N PRO A 20 -0.34 1.90 -8.55
CA PRO A 20 -0.50 0.84 -9.52
C PRO A 20 -0.44 -0.55 -8.85
N PRO A 21 -1.15 -1.56 -9.40
CA PRO A 21 -0.99 -2.93 -8.96
C PRO A 21 0.46 -3.41 -9.17
N GLY A 22 0.99 -4.20 -8.24
CA GLY A 22 2.36 -4.72 -8.31
C GLY A 22 3.43 -3.78 -7.74
N THR A 23 3.07 -2.56 -7.33
CA THR A 23 4.00 -1.68 -6.60
C THR A 23 4.25 -2.19 -5.20
N ALA A 24 5.53 -2.26 -4.81
CA ALA A 24 5.92 -2.56 -3.43
C ALA A 24 5.49 -1.41 -2.50
N VAL A 25 4.87 -1.76 -1.38
CA VAL A 25 4.33 -0.81 -0.41
C VAL A 25 4.72 -1.21 1.01
N THR A 26 4.99 -0.22 1.85
CA THR A 26 5.14 -0.38 3.29
C THR A 26 3.80 -0.12 3.99
N VAL A 27 3.37 -1.04 4.84
CA VAL A 27 2.16 -0.87 5.66
C VAL A 27 2.48 0.06 6.84
N ARG A 28 1.73 1.15 6.95
CA ARG A 28 1.84 2.14 8.04
C ARG A 28 0.50 2.28 8.76
N HIS A 29 0.54 2.61 10.05
CA HIS A 29 -0.67 2.98 10.79
C HIS A 29 -0.88 4.49 10.70
N ASP A 30 -2.04 4.92 10.19
CA ASP A 30 -2.48 6.31 10.21
C ASP A 30 -3.31 6.56 11.49
N PRO A 31 -2.76 7.30 12.48
CA PRO A 31 -3.46 7.58 13.73
C PRO A 31 -4.63 8.55 13.56
N GLY A 32 -4.62 9.41 12.54
CA GLY A 32 -5.70 10.37 12.28
C GLY A 32 -6.96 9.69 11.74
N ARG A 33 -6.79 8.54 11.08
CA ARG A 33 -7.90 7.71 10.56
C ARG A 33 -8.08 6.39 11.31
N GLN A 34 -7.24 6.12 12.31
CA GLN A 34 -7.16 4.87 13.07
C GLN A 34 -7.18 3.63 12.15
N ARG A 35 -6.36 3.65 11.09
CA ARG A 35 -6.40 2.63 10.04
C ARG A 35 -5.01 2.34 9.48
N LEU A 36 -4.82 1.11 9.01
CA LEU A 36 -3.65 0.73 8.22
C LEU A 36 -3.73 1.28 6.78
N VAL A 37 -2.67 1.96 6.36
CA VAL A 37 -2.48 2.53 5.02
C VAL A 37 -1.28 1.87 4.36
N ALA A 38 -1.38 1.69 3.05
CA ALA A 38 -0.32 1.13 2.23
C ALA A 38 0.46 2.28 1.57
N HIS A 39 1.66 2.54 2.08
CA HIS A 39 2.51 3.65 1.64
C HIS A 39 3.45 3.19 0.53
N ALA A 40 3.47 3.89 -0.61
CA ALA A 40 4.46 3.61 -1.66
C ALA A 40 5.87 3.89 -1.13
N ASP A 41 6.74 2.89 -1.14
CA ASP A 41 8.16 3.15 -1.04
C ASP A 41 8.62 3.70 -2.37
N GLY A 42 9.20 4.91 -2.39
CA GLY A 42 9.60 5.63 -3.60
C GLY A 42 10.61 4.92 -4.50
N THR A 43 10.96 3.67 -4.19
CA THR A 43 11.86 2.79 -4.93
C THR A 43 11.11 1.77 -5.81
N GLY A 44 9.78 1.67 -5.70
CA GLY A 44 8.97 0.65 -6.38
C GLY A 44 8.16 1.11 -7.60
N ALA A 45 8.30 2.36 -8.04
CA ALA A 45 7.63 2.87 -9.23
C ALA A 45 8.39 2.47 -10.52
N VAL A 46 8.53 1.16 -10.75
CA VAL A 46 8.94 0.60 -12.04
C VAL A 46 8.00 -0.53 -12.44
N ALA A 47 6.91 -0.15 -13.08
CA ALA A 47 6.16 -0.97 -14.02
C ALA A 47 5.55 0.05 -14.99
N GLY A 48 5.98 0.18 -16.24
CA GLY A 48 6.22 -0.90 -17.20
C GLY A 48 5.17 -0.72 -18.28
#